data_AF-A0A350T1S1-F1
#
_entry.id   AF-A0A350T1S1-F1
#
_cell.length_a   1.000
_cell.length_b   1.000
_cell.length_c   1.000
_cell.angle_alpha   90.00
_cell.angle_beta   90.00
_cell.angle_gamma   90.00
#
_symmetry.space_group_name_H-M   'P 1'
#
loop_
_entity.id
_entity.type
_entity.pdbx_description
1 polymer ?
#
loop_
_entity_poly.entity_id
_entity_poly.type
_entity_poly.pdbx_seq_one_letter_code
_entity_poly.pdbx_strand_id
1 'polypeptide(L)'
;WVRAQVEDGRAVALTHGGDVFHREGLDAPETAALPEEWRAYPGHYRSHNPWASDFRVVSREGRLFLLFPEPPDGFEGDQPLDPLPDGSFAIRSGDYAYDRIRFDTVVDGEALRANLSGADYYRFFTL
;
A
#
# COMPACT_ATOMS: atom_id res chain seq x y z
N TRP A 1 0.78 11.46 4.00
CA TRP A 1 0.98 12.72 3.26
C TRP A 1 -0.06 12.82 2.15
N VAL A 2 -0.36 14.02 1.65
CA VAL A 2 -1.22 14.22 0.47
C VAL A 2 -0.33 14.40 -0.76
N ARG A 3 -0.62 13.68 -1.86
CA ARG A 3 0.08 13.83 -3.15
C ARG A 3 -0.86 14.45 -4.16
N ALA A 4 -0.37 15.40 -4.97
CA ALA A 4 -1.16 16.04 -6.02
C ALA A 4 -0.68 15.58 -7.40
N GLN A 5 -1.60 15.14 -8.25
CA GLN A 5 -1.38 15.03 -9.69
C GLN A 5 -1.69 16.39 -10.31
N VAL A 6 -0.75 16.93 -11.09
CA VAL A 6 -0.85 18.26 -11.68
C VAL A 6 -0.73 18.16 -13.20
N GLU A 7 -1.69 18.73 -13.90
CA GLU A 7 -1.72 18.84 -15.36
C GLU A 7 -1.92 20.31 -15.73
N ASP A 8 -1.12 20.81 -16.68
CA ASP A 8 -1.13 22.23 -17.10
C ASP A 8 -1.10 23.23 -15.93
N GLY A 9 -0.29 22.94 -14.92
CA GLY A 9 -0.13 23.78 -13.72
C GLY A 9 -1.31 23.75 -12.75
N ARG A 10 -2.24 22.80 -12.90
CA ARG A 10 -3.45 22.67 -12.09
C ARG A 10 -3.56 21.28 -11.46
N ALA A 11 -3.85 21.20 -10.16
CA ALA A 11 -4.05 19.92 -9.47
C ALA A 11 -5.36 19.23 -9.92
N VAL A 12 -5.26 18.11 -10.61
CA VAL A 12 -6.42 17.36 -11.16
C VAL A 12 -6.89 16.22 -10.25
N ALA A 13 -6.00 15.69 -9.42
CA ALA A 13 -6.33 14.71 -8.40
C ALA A 13 -5.47 14.89 -7.15
N LEU A 14 -6.02 14.53 -5.99
CA LEU A 14 -5.31 14.44 -4.71
C LEU A 14 -5.39 13.01 -4.18
N THR A 15 -4.26 12.48 -3.72
CA THR A 15 -4.19 11.17 -3.11
C THR A 15 -3.88 11.30 -1.62
N HIS A 16 -4.67 10.63 -0.78
CA HIS A 16 -4.44 10.55 0.66
C HIS A 16 -4.71 9.13 1.15
N GLY A 17 -3.65 8.37 1.44
CA GLY A 17 -3.81 6.97 1.80
C GLY A 17 -4.35 6.16 0.63
N GLY A 18 -5.46 5.44 0.86
CA GLY A 18 -6.18 4.69 -0.17
C GLY A 18 -7.09 5.55 -1.06
N ASP A 19 -7.37 6.79 -0.64
CA ASP A 19 -8.37 7.63 -1.31
C ASP A 19 -7.74 8.47 -2.42
N VAL A 20 -8.46 8.60 -3.54
CA VAL A 20 -8.16 9.51 -4.64
C VAL A 20 -9.35 10.44 -4.85
N PHE A 21 -9.10 11.74 -4.77
CA PHE A 21 -10.07 12.79 -4.95
C PHE A 21 -9.81 13.47 -6.28
N HIS A 22 -10.68 13.24 -7.26
CA HIS A 22 -10.61 13.93 -8.54
C HIS A 22 -11.27 15.30 -8.43
N ARG A 23 -10.71 16.27 -9.16
CA ARG A 23 -11.30 17.61 -9.26
C ARG A 23 -12.71 17.51 -9.87
N GLU A 24 -13.63 18.26 -9.29
CA GLU A 24 -14.99 18.42 -9.81
C GLU A 24 -14.98 18.89 -11.28
N GLY A 25 -15.84 18.28 -12.10
CA GLY A 25 -15.97 18.60 -13.52
C GLY A 25 -14.95 17.90 -14.43
N LEU A 26 -14.06 17.07 -13.90
CA LEU A 26 -13.27 16.13 -14.68
C LEU A 26 -13.86 14.72 -14.57
N ASP A 27 -13.84 13.99 -15.68
CA ASP A 27 -14.19 12.57 -15.66
C ASP A 27 -13.14 11.81 -14.84
N ALA A 28 -13.60 11.15 -13.78
CA ALA A 28 -12.75 10.23 -13.03
C ALA A 28 -12.51 8.98 -13.89
N PRO A 29 -11.29 8.45 -13.93
CA PRO A 29 -11.01 7.21 -14.63
C PRO A 29 -11.85 6.07 -14.04
N GLU A 30 -12.36 5.21 -14.91
CA GLU A 30 -13.01 3.99 -14.46
C GLU A 30 -11.99 3.13 -13.71
N THR A 31 -12.36 2.77 -12.49
CA THR A 31 -11.46 2.14 -11.56
C THR A 31 -11.84 0.68 -11.37
N ALA A 32 -10.89 -0.23 -11.54
CA ALA A 32 -11.12 -1.64 -11.29
C ALA A 32 -11.37 -1.89 -9.79
N ALA A 33 -12.27 -2.85 -9.50
CA ALA A 33 -12.43 -3.34 -8.14
C ALA A 33 -11.16 -4.09 -7.69
N LEU A 34 -10.85 -4.02 -6.40
CA LEU A 34 -9.79 -4.84 -5.82
C LEU A 34 -10.18 -6.33 -5.92
N PRO A 35 -9.28 -7.21 -6.40
CA PRO A 35 -9.49 -8.66 -6.39
C PRO A 35 -9.93 -9.17 -5.02
N GLU A 36 -10.84 -10.14 -5.00
CA GLU A 36 -11.45 -10.64 -3.77
C GLU A 36 -10.40 -11.22 -2.81
N GLU A 37 -9.45 -11.96 -3.36
CA GLU A 37 -8.32 -12.55 -2.63
C GLU A 37 -7.40 -11.51 -1.96
N TRP A 38 -7.48 -10.23 -2.35
CA TRP A 38 -6.64 -9.17 -1.80
C TRP A 38 -7.35 -8.31 -0.75
N ARG A 39 -8.67 -8.48 -0.59
CA ARG A 39 -9.49 -7.66 0.32
C ARG A 39 -9.07 -7.78 1.78
N ALA A 40 -8.42 -8.88 2.15
CA ALA A 40 -7.93 -9.12 3.50
C ALA A 40 -6.65 -8.35 3.87
N TYR A 41 -5.97 -7.75 2.89
CA TYR A 41 -4.61 -7.25 3.08
C TYR A 41 -4.51 -5.78 3.52
N PRO A 42 -5.41 -4.85 3.12
CA PRO A 42 -5.40 -3.48 3.64
C PRO A 42 -5.51 -3.42 5.16
N GLY A 43 -4.67 -2.62 5.80
CA GLY A 43 -4.59 -2.54 7.26
C GLY A 43 -3.35 -1.79 7.75
N HIS A 44 -3.27 -1.61 9.07
CA HIS A 44 -2.07 -1.11 9.75
C HIS A 44 -1.32 -2.29 10.37
N TYR A 45 -0.02 -2.40 10.11
CA TYR A 45 0.81 -3.50 10.58
C TYR A 45 1.98 -2.95 11.38
N ARG A 46 2.25 -3.53 12.56
CA ARG A 46 3.30 -3.06 13.48
C ARG A 46 4.27 -4.19 13.83
N SER A 47 5.52 -3.83 14.09
CA SER A 47 6.55 -4.69 14.65
C SER A 47 7.17 -4.04 15.89
N HIS A 48 7.91 -4.81 16.68
CA HIS A 48 8.71 -4.28 17.78
C HIS A 48 10.10 -3.79 17.33
N ASN A 49 10.29 -3.53 16.03
CA ASN A 49 11.51 -2.95 15.49
C ASN A 49 11.51 -1.41 15.69
N PRO A 50 12.48 -0.83 16.42
CA PRO A 50 12.49 0.60 16.71
C PRO A 50 12.81 1.50 15.50
N TRP A 51 13.38 0.94 14.41
CA TRP A 51 13.68 1.69 13.18
C TRP A 51 12.56 1.57 12.15
N ALA A 52 11.83 0.46 12.17
CA ALA A 52 10.79 0.13 11.22
C ALA A 52 9.55 -0.38 11.97
N SER A 53 8.93 0.53 12.72
CA SER A 53 7.90 0.17 13.72
C SER A 53 6.58 -0.25 13.10
N ASP A 54 6.24 0.30 11.94
CA ASP A 54 4.94 0.07 11.33
C ASP A 54 4.85 0.54 9.87
N PHE A 55 3.81 0.05 9.21
CA PHE A 55 3.41 0.49 7.88
C PHE A 55 1.92 0.25 7.67
N ARG A 56 1.36 0.89 6.63
CA ARG A 56 0.00 0.64 6.18
C ARG A 56 0.00 0.00 4.81
N VAL A 57 -0.97 -0.88 4.59
CA VAL A 57 -1.33 -1.36 3.25
C VAL A 57 -2.69 -0.79 2.94
N VAL A 58 -2.83 -0.17 1.77
CA VAL A 58 -4.09 0.43 1.33
C VAL A 58 -4.46 -0.11 -0.03
N SER A 59 -5.77 -0.25 -0.29
CA SER A 59 -6.27 -0.40 -1.64
C SER A 59 -6.42 0.99 -2.26
N ARG A 60 -5.89 1.18 -3.46
CA ARG A 60 -6.09 2.39 -4.25
C ARG A 60 -6.24 1.98 -5.71
N GLU A 61 -7.35 2.39 -6.30
CA GLU A 61 -7.67 2.13 -7.70
C GLU A 61 -7.51 0.66 -8.15
N GLY A 62 -8.02 -0.29 -7.36
CA GLY A 62 -7.96 -1.72 -7.68
C GLY A 62 -6.60 -2.38 -7.44
N ARG A 63 -5.62 -1.65 -6.90
CA ARG A 63 -4.28 -2.14 -6.57
C ARG A 63 -3.99 -1.98 -5.08
N LEU A 64 -2.96 -2.68 -4.61
CA LEU A 64 -2.43 -2.50 -3.25
C LEU A 64 -1.20 -1.59 -3.28
N PHE A 65 -1.09 -0.75 -2.26
CA PHE A 65 0.07 0.10 -2.01
C PHE A 65 0.57 -0.09 -0.59
N LEU A 66 1.89 -0.12 -0.43
CA LEU A 66 2.59 -0.04 0.84
C LEU A 66 2.91 1.43 1.15
N LEU A 67 2.38 1.90 2.27
CA LEU A 67 2.71 3.17 2.88
C LEU A 67 3.63 2.91 4.06
N PHE A 68 4.91 3.11 3.82
CA PHE A 68 5.98 2.93 4.80
C PHE A 68 6.59 4.31 5.13
N PRO A 69 7.24 4.48 6.29
CA PRO A 69 8.16 5.60 6.50
C PRO A 69 9.07 5.89 5.30
N GLU A 70 9.38 7.16 5.09
CA GLU A 70 10.35 7.59 4.06
C GLU A 70 11.77 7.11 4.42
N PRO A 71 12.73 7.12 3.47
CA PRO A 71 14.12 6.76 3.75
C PRO A 71 14.71 7.60 4.90
N PRO A 72 15.65 7.05 5.69
CA PRO A 72 16.45 5.86 5.41
C PRO A 72 15.82 4.52 5.83
N ASP A 73 14.74 4.54 6.61
CA ASP A 73 14.18 3.34 7.22
C ASP A 73 13.13 2.63 6.34
N GLY A 74 12.72 3.27 5.25
CA GLY A 74 11.75 2.73 4.30
C GLY A 74 11.93 3.19 2.86
N PHE A 75 10.82 3.52 2.20
CA PHE A 75 10.78 3.73 0.75
C PHE A 75 10.41 5.17 0.38
N GLU A 76 10.92 5.64 -0.75
CA GLU A 76 10.52 6.94 -1.29
C GLU A 76 9.06 6.89 -1.77
N GLY A 77 8.17 7.38 -0.92
CA GLY A 77 6.74 7.41 -1.17
C GLY A 77 5.99 6.08 -1.18
N ASP A 78 4.74 6.15 -1.66
CA ASP A 78 3.81 5.03 -1.67
C ASP A 78 4.23 3.98 -2.70
N GLN A 79 4.55 2.77 -2.27
CA GLN A 79 5.04 1.73 -3.17
C GLN A 79 3.91 0.86 -3.70
N PRO A 80 3.75 0.69 -5.02
CA PRO A 80 2.83 -0.30 -5.56
C PRO A 80 3.29 -1.71 -5.18
N LEU A 81 2.34 -2.58 -4.86
CA LEU A 81 2.57 -4.00 -4.61
C LEU A 81 2.23 -4.78 -5.87
N ASP A 82 3.25 -5.28 -6.57
CA ASP A 82 3.08 -6.03 -7.81
C ASP A 82 2.97 -7.53 -7.51
N PRO A 83 1.87 -8.21 -7.88
CA PRO A 83 1.63 -9.60 -7.51
C PRO A 83 2.65 -10.54 -8.15
N LEU A 84 3.06 -11.55 -7.39
CA LEU A 84 3.96 -12.62 -7.82
C LEU A 84 3.24 -13.97 -7.86
N PRO A 85 3.73 -14.94 -8.67
CA PRO A 85 3.09 -16.26 -8.79
C PRO A 85 3.00 -17.08 -7.50
N ASP A 86 3.81 -16.77 -6.49
CA ASP A 86 3.83 -17.45 -5.19
C ASP A 86 2.84 -16.86 -4.16
N GLY A 87 2.02 -15.89 -4.58
CA GLY A 87 1.04 -15.21 -3.74
C GLY A 87 1.62 -14.08 -2.88
N SER A 88 2.90 -13.77 -3.03
CA SER A 88 3.51 -12.57 -2.46
C SER A 88 3.45 -11.38 -3.43
N PHE A 89 3.97 -10.23 -3.02
CA PHE A 89 4.06 -9.04 -3.84
C PHE A 89 5.49 -8.49 -3.84
N ALA A 90 5.98 -8.11 -5.02
CA ALA A 90 7.21 -7.35 -5.17
C ALA A 90 6.98 -5.87 -4.82
N ILE A 91 8.00 -5.28 -4.19
CA ILE A 91 8.10 -3.84 -3.94
C ILE A 91 9.24 -3.33 -4.81
N ARG A 92 8.91 -2.47 -5.78
CA ARG A 92 9.89 -1.95 -6.74
C ARG A 92 10.44 -0.61 -6.29
N SER A 93 11.75 -0.44 -6.40
CA SER A 93 12.41 0.86 -6.29
C SER A 93 13.12 1.14 -7.62
N GLY A 94 12.55 2.04 -8.43
CA GLY A 94 12.95 2.21 -9.82
C GLY A 94 12.71 0.94 -10.65
N ASP A 95 13.69 0.55 -11.47
CA ASP A 95 13.57 -0.62 -12.36
C ASP A 95 13.76 -1.97 -11.64
N TYR A 96 14.21 -1.95 -10.40
CA TYR A 96 14.57 -3.14 -9.63
C TYR A 96 13.52 -3.49 -8.59
N ALA A 97 13.26 -4.79 -8.41
CA ALA A 97 12.51 -5.31 -7.27
C ALA A 97 13.51 -5.77 -6.22
N TYR A 98 13.56 -5.07 -5.08
CA TYR A 98 14.49 -5.40 -3.99
C TYR A 98 13.78 -6.15 -2.87
N ASP A 99 12.57 -5.72 -2.53
CA ASP A 99 11.83 -6.20 -1.37
C ASP A 99 10.56 -6.94 -1.76
N ARG A 100 10.06 -7.73 -0.82
CA ARG A 100 8.88 -8.56 -1.01
C ARG A 100 8.03 -8.56 0.24
N ILE A 101 6.71 -8.51 0.05
CA ILE A 101 5.74 -8.64 1.14
C ILE A 101 4.82 -9.84 0.90
N ARG A 102 4.53 -10.59 1.95
CA ARG A 102 3.54 -11.67 1.95
C ARG A 102 2.57 -11.47 3.10
N PHE A 103 1.29 -11.68 2.84
CA PHE A 103 0.25 -11.70 3.87
C PHE A 103 -0.10 -13.15 4.20
N ASP A 104 -0.37 -13.41 5.47
CA ASP A 104 -0.88 -14.70 5.93
C ASP A 104 -1.70 -14.55 7.21
N THR A 105 -2.08 -15.69 7.82
CA THR A 105 -2.88 -15.73 9.04
C THR A 105 -4.18 -14.93 8.85
N VAL A 106 -4.94 -15.27 7.81
CA VAL A 106 -6.24 -14.64 7.53
C VAL A 106 -7.29 -15.24 8.47
N VAL A 107 -7.91 -14.39 9.28
CA VAL A 107 -8.99 -14.75 10.20
C VAL A 107 -10.12 -13.75 10.01
N ASP A 108 -11.36 -14.23 9.87
CA ASP A 108 -12.56 -13.40 9.66
C ASP A 108 -12.42 -12.37 8.51
N GLY A 109 -11.72 -12.77 7.44
CA GLY A 109 -11.52 -11.94 6.25
C GLY A 109 -10.38 -10.93 6.36
N GLU A 110 -9.60 -10.93 7.44
CA GLU A 110 -8.52 -9.98 7.68
C GLU A 110 -7.18 -10.70 7.87
N ALA A 111 -6.14 -10.28 7.16
CA ALA A 111 -4.79 -10.82 7.36
C ALA A 111 -4.19 -10.27 8.65
N LEU A 112 -3.84 -11.14 9.59
CA LEU A 112 -3.29 -10.75 10.89
C LEU A 112 -1.77 -10.55 10.87
N ARG A 113 -1.08 -11.03 9.83
CA ARG A 113 0.37 -10.89 9.69
C ARG A 113 0.78 -10.53 8.27
N ALA A 114 1.75 -9.64 8.18
CA ALA A 114 2.49 -9.34 6.97
C ALA A 114 3.99 -9.58 7.22
N ASN A 115 4.61 -10.43 6.41
CA ASN A 115 6.06 -10.62 6.37
C ASN A 115 6.63 -9.70 5.29
N LEU A 116 7.40 -8.69 5.69
CA LEU A 116 8.10 -7.76 4.79
C LEU A 116 9.59 -8.12 4.80
N SER A 117 10.07 -8.71 3.71
CA SER A 117 11.46 -9.14 3.51
C SER A 117 12.05 -9.91 4.70
N GLY A 118 11.27 -10.81 5.30
CA GLY A 118 11.68 -11.63 6.44
C GLY A 118 11.34 -11.05 7.81
N ALA A 119 10.93 -9.78 7.90
CA ALA A 119 10.46 -9.17 9.15
C ALA A 119 8.94 -9.32 9.30
N ASP A 120 8.49 -9.87 10.42
CA ASP A 120 7.07 -10.04 10.72
C ASP A 120 6.47 -8.77 11.35
N TYR A 121 5.35 -8.33 10.78
CA TYR A 121 4.50 -7.26 11.29
C TYR A 121 3.10 -7.80 11.51
N TYR A 122 2.48 -7.40 12.61
CA TYR A 122 1.18 -7.88 13.03
C TYR A 122 0.14 -6.79 12.86
N ARG A 123 -1.06 -7.17 12.39
CA ARG A 123 -2.16 -6.23 12.23
C ARG A 123 -2.46 -5.56 13.57
N PHE A 124 -2.50 -4.24 13.54
CA PHE A 124 -2.81 -3.41 14.69
C PHE A 124 -4.12 -2.68 14.44
N PHE A 125 -5.00 -2.68 15.44
CA PHE A 125 -6.26 -1.97 15.36
C PHE A 125 -6.00 -0.48 15.50
N THR A 126 -6.33 0.27 14.46
CA THR A 126 -6.46 1.72 14.55
C THR A 126 -7.94 2.07 14.61
N LEU A 127 -8.32 2.86 15.61
CA LEU A 127 -9.64 3.48 15.71
C LEU A 127 -9.92 4.39 14.50
#